data_AF-A0A8X6GT39-F1
#
_entry.id   AF-A0A8X6GT39-F1
#
_cell.length_a   1.000
_cell.length_b   1.000
_cell.length_c   1.000
_cell.angle_alpha   90.00
_cell.angle_beta   90.00
_cell.angle_gamma   90.00
#
_symmetry.space_group_name_H-M   'P 1'
#
loop_
_entity.id
_entity.type
_entity.pdbx_description
1 polymer ?
#
loop_
_entity_poly.entity_id
_entity_poly.type
_entity_poly.pdbx_seq_one_letter_code
_entity_poly.pdbx_strand_id
1 'polypeptide(L)'
;MKKKPKISKNTILRFQTPIGLFTTTIQIHKNLYFLKLGFAIIQNDTNELRKEMLTVKPHKLSIVIKKITKATKKTDKYLKYDMPLVGEVKISLLDTHNTTSAETLRMLRVNDEVRQQFYQYFSDGMSPIEAIRFHENKFLLEVNFMGLANASLNPTHNQIYYLHECTTVKFHDDHLWAVLLVTPPMKRNHPLSASKEIILIDSTASCETSSSTITIMLSATKVGALPLAVMIRASQCMQNYINAFELLKMNFPQCFGGQDHPDICMSDDSSAEKGALAAIWPEAKQSLCHFHVAQAEWRWLFSHKMMEQEEKSTFMKLFQAIQVFDYIF
;
A
#
# COMPACT_ATOMS: atom_id res chain seq x y z
N MET A 1 52.60 13.81 -14.86
CA MET A 1 51.84 12.55 -14.67
C MET A 1 51.61 12.29 -13.19
N LYS A 2 50.46 12.69 -12.64
CA LYS A 2 50.08 12.41 -11.24
C LYS A 2 49.11 11.22 -11.24
N LYS A 3 49.50 10.12 -10.59
CA LYS A 3 48.70 8.89 -10.44
C LYS A 3 47.39 9.22 -9.72
N LYS A 4 46.24 8.93 -10.35
CA LYS A 4 44.92 8.97 -9.71
C LYS A 4 44.86 7.93 -8.58
N PRO A 5 44.14 8.21 -7.48
CA PRO A 5 44.08 7.31 -6.33
C PRO A 5 43.34 6.01 -6.68
N LYS A 6 43.89 4.87 -6.25
CA LYS A 6 43.19 3.58 -6.19
C LYS A 6 42.14 3.66 -5.09
N ILE A 7 40.86 3.67 -5.45
CA ILE A 7 39.74 3.63 -4.51
C ILE A 7 39.24 2.18 -4.43
N SER A 8 39.09 1.68 -3.20
CA SER A 8 38.68 0.32 -2.87
C SER A 8 37.29 -0.02 -3.41
N LYS A 9 37.15 -1.23 -3.95
CA LYS A 9 35.87 -1.80 -4.38
C LYS A 9 35.19 -2.43 -3.17
N ASN A 10 34.13 -1.82 -2.66
CA ASN A 10 32.98 -2.43 -1.96
C ASN A 10 32.28 -1.32 -1.15
N THR A 11 31.12 -0.86 -1.61
CA THR A 11 30.23 -0.02 -0.80
C THR A 11 29.17 -0.94 -0.20
N ILE A 12 29.17 -1.08 1.11
CA ILE A 12 28.18 -1.84 1.89
C ILE A 12 27.12 -0.83 2.34
N LEU A 13 25.87 -0.99 1.90
CA LEU A 13 24.74 -0.25 2.46
C LEU A 13 24.06 -1.13 3.51
N ARG A 14 24.06 -0.66 4.76
CA ARG A 14 23.33 -1.30 5.87
C ARG A 14 22.00 -0.56 6.05
N PHE A 15 20.90 -1.29 6.02
CA PHE A 15 19.59 -0.78 6.39
C PHE A 15 19.14 -1.48 7.67
N GLN A 16 18.70 -0.71 8.66
CA GLN A 16 18.15 -1.21 9.92
C GLN A 16 16.64 -1.05 9.84
N THR A 17 15.90 -2.16 9.92
CA THR A 17 14.43 -2.15 10.04
C THR A 17 14.03 -2.53 11.48
N PRO A 18 12.82 -2.19 11.96
CA PRO A 18 12.40 -2.41 13.35
C PRO A 18 12.18 -3.89 13.71
N ILE A 19 12.30 -4.81 12.76
CA ILE A 19 12.05 -6.24 12.96
C ILE A 19 13.33 -7.00 12.58
N GLY A 20 14.26 -7.11 13.54
CA GLY A 20 15.45 -7.95 13.45
C GLY A 20 16.58 -7.44 12.53
N LEU A 21 17.81 -7.83 12.85
CA LEU A 21 19.02 -7.45 12.11
C LEU A 21 19.08 -8.19 10.75
N PHE A 22 18.46 -7.64 9.70
CA PHE A 22 18.68 -8.10 8.33
C PHE A 22 19.92 -7.43 7.74
N THR A 23 21.03 -8.15 7.62
CA THR A 23 22.19 -7.65 6.88
C THR A 23 22.06 -8.05 5.42
N THR A 24 21.57 -7.15 4.57
CA THR A 24 21.52 -7.36 3.11
C THR A 24 22.74 -6.73 2.45
N THR A 25 23.50 -7.52 1.68
CA THR A 25 24.63 -7.02 0.87
C THR A 25 24.17 -6.82 -0.57
N ILE A 26 23.98 -5.58 -1.00
CA ILE A 26 23.66 -5.23 -2.39
C ILE A 26 24.95 -4.85 -3.11
N GLN A 27 25.35 -5.62 -4.12
CA GLN A 27 26.53 -5.31 -4.94
C GLN A 27 26.08 -4.60 -6.23
N ILE A 28 26.15 -3.27 -6.24
CA ILE A 28 25.76 -2.45 -7.40
C ILE A 28 26.98 -2.23 -8.30
N HIS A 29 26.93 -2.67 -9.55
CA HIS A 29 27.91 -2.31 -10.58
C HIS A 29 27.44 -1.09 -11.38
N LYS A 30 28.33 -0.09 -11.52
CA LYS A 30 28.04 1.22 -12.11
C LYS A 30 27.65 1.12 -13.59
N ASN A 31 26.53 1.77 -13.91
CA ASN A 31 26.06 2.32 -15.19
C ASN A 31 24.63 1.84 -15.51
N LEU A 32 23.63 2.43 -14.85
CA LEU A 32 22.21 2.26 -15.20
C LEU A 32 21.75 3.45 -16.05
N TYR A 33 21.35 3.18 -17.29
CA TYR A 33 20.31 3.94 -17.98
C TYR A 33 19.02 3.14 -17.83
N PHE A 34 17.91 3.84 -17.58
CA PHE A 34 16.57 3.27 -17.35
C PHE A 34 16.17 2.32 -18.49
N LEU A 35 15.92 1.05 -18.18
CA LEU A 35 15.27 0.11 -19.08
C LEU A 35 14.16 -0.61 -18.30
N LYS A 36 12.94 -0.59 -18.86
CA LYS A 36 11.78 -1.38 -18.42
C LYS A 36 12.20 -2.85 -18.32
N LEU A 37 12.24 -3.40 -17.10
CA LEU A 37 12.68 -4.76 -16.81
C LEU A 37 11.46 -5.64 -16.51
N GLY A 38 11.21 -6.65 -17.35
CA GLY A 38 10.33 -7.77 -17.01
C GLY A 38 11.09 -8.81 -16.18
N PHE A 39 10.48 -9.34 -15.13
CA PHE A 39 11.06 -10.32 -14.20
C PHE A 39 10.40 -11.69 -14.35
N ALA A 40 11.17 -12.77 -14.15
CA ALA A 40 10.65 -14.12 -13.95
C ALA A 40 11.05 -14.62 -12.56
N ILE A 41 10.10 -15.18 -11.81
CA ILE A 41 10.31 -15.78 -10.48
C ILE A 41 10.46 -17.30 -10.67
N ILE A 42 11.55 -17.87 -10.17
CA ILE A 42 11.80 -19.32 -10.20
C ILE A 42 11.94 -19.79 -8.75
N GLN A 43 10.98 -20.58 -8.26
CA GLN A 43 11.08 -21.32 -7.00
C GLN A 43 11.64 -22.72 -7.27
N ASN A 44 12.67 -23.12 -6.52
CA ASN A 44 13.16 -24.50 -6.53
C ASN A 44 12.86 -25.11 -5.15
N ASP A 45 11.98 -26.11 -5.13
CA ASP A 45 11.81 -27.00 -3.99
C ASP A 45 12.77 -28.19 -4.15
N THR A 46 13.74 -28.31 -3.25
CA THR A 46 14.55 -29.53 -3.13
C THR A 46 14.60 -29.97 -1.68
N ASN A 47 13.88 -31.06 -1.40
CA ASN A 47 13.98 -31.85 -0.18
C ASN A 47 15.27 -32.69 -0.22
N GLU A 48 16.23 -32.42 0.66
CA GLU A 48 17.18 -33.44 1.11
C GLU A 48 17.51 -33.26 2.61
N LEU A 49 17.26 -34.32 3.37
CA LEU A 49 17.59 -34.48 4.78
C LEU A 49 19.11 -34.56 4.96
N ARG A 50 19.71 -33.73 5.83
CA ARG A 50 20.88 -34.12 6.66
C ARG A 50 21.28 -33.10 7.74
N LYS A 51 21.33 -33.66 8.97
CA LYS A 51 22.20 -33.45 10.14
C LYS A 51 22.42 -32.03 10.72
N GLU A 52 22.13 -31.99 12.02
CA GLU A 52 22.26 -30.90 12.99
C GLU A 52 23.64 -30.23 13.01
N MET A 53 23.62 -28.89 12.93
CA MET A 53 24.41 -27.99 13.77
C MET A 53 23.81 -26.58 13.66
N LEU A 54 23.38 -26.03 14.80
CA LEU A 54 22.80 -24.69 14.96
C LEU A 54 23.72 -23.62 14.36
N THR A 55 23.45 -23.23 13.12
CA THR A 55 23.97 -22.01 12.48
C THR A 55 22.83 -21.38 11.70
N VAL A 56 22.36 -20.22 12.16
CA VAL A 56 21.33 -19.41 11.49
C VAL A 56 21.82 -19.09 10.07
N LYS A 57 21.25 -19.74 9.05
CA LYS A 57 21.51 -19.42 7.65
C LYS A 57 20.51 -18.33 7.22
N PRO A 58 20.95 -17.12 6.86
CA PRO A 58 20.04 -16.06 6.46
C PRO A 58 19.32 -16.43 5.15
N HIS A 59 18.03 -16.07 5.03
CA HIS A 59 17.31 -16.12 3.76
C HIS A 59 18.11 -15.34 2.70
N LYS A 60 18.26 -15.94 1.52
CA LYS A 60 19.09 -15.35 0.47
C LYS A 60 18.20 -14.91 -0.70
N LEU A 61 18.07 -13.60 -0.86
CA LEU A 61 17.54 -12.98 -2.08
C LEU A 61 18.70 -12.69 -3.02
N SER A 62 18.71 -13.34 -4.19
CA SER A 62 19.68 -13.08 -5.25
C SER A 62 18.97 -12.47 -6.45
N ILE A 63 19.27 -11.21 -6.73
CA ILE A 63 18.80 -10.50 -7.91
C ILE A 63 19.96 -10.36 -8.87
N VAL A 64 19.83 -10.94 -10.06
CA VAL A 64 20.82 -10.84 -11.14
C VAL A 64 20.18 -10.17 -12.34
N ILE A 65 20.74 -9.03 -12.75
CA ILE A 65 20.33 -8.36 -13.99
C ILE A 65 21.34 -8.73 -15.08
N LYS A 66 20.87 -9.47 -16.08
CA LYS A 66 21.70 -9.95 -17.19
C LYS A 66 21.87 -8.88 -18.25
N LYS A 67 23.11 -8.63 -18.65
CA LYS A 67 23.42 -7.75 -19.78
C LYS A 67 23.05 -8.43 -21.09
N ILE A 68 22.19 -7.80 -21.88
CA ILE A 68 21.82 -8.30 -23.21
C ILE A 68 22.99 -8.12 -24.17
N THR A 69 23.51 -9.24 -24.68
CA THR A 69 24.54 -9.31 -25.72
C THR A 69 24.18 -10.42 -26.70
N LYS A 70 24.77 -10.42 -27.91
CA LYS A 70 24.52 -11.49 -28.91
C LYS A 70 24.84 -12.88 -28.35
N ALA A 71 25.89 -12.98 -27.52
CA ALA A 71 26.27 -14.24 -26.87
C ALA A 71 25.25 -14.68 -25.80
N THR A 72 24.83 -13.79 -24.91
CA THR A 72 23.87 -14.11 -23.83
C THR A 72 22.47 -14.42 -24.36
N LYS A 73 22.01 -13.74 -25.43
CA LYS A 73 20.76 -14.10 -26.12
C LYS A 73 20.79 -15.50 -26.75
N LYS A 74 21.97 -15.97 -27.20
CA LYS A 74 22.09 -17.30 -27.81
C LYS A 74 21.93 -18.41 -26.76
N THR A 75 22.47 -18.18 -25.56
CA THR A 75 22.54 -19.16 -24.47
C THR A 75 21.33 -19.16 -23.54
N ASP A 76 20.72 -18.00 -23.29
CA ASP A 76 19.63 -17.86 -22.32
C ASP A 76 18.27 -17.79 -23.02
N LYS A 77 17.39 -18.76 -22.75
CA LYS A 77 16.05 -18.84 -23.36
C LYS A 77 15.15 -17.66 -22.99
N TYR A 78 15.33 -17.06 -21.80
CA TYR A 78 14.48 -15.96 -21.32
C TYR A 78 14.85 -14.61 -21.95
N LEU A 79 16.03 -14.52 -22.58
CA LEU A 79 16.46 -13.35 -23.35
C LEU A 79 16.05 -13.41 -24.83
N LYS A 80 15.43 -14.51 -25.27
CA LYS A 80 14.99 -14.75 -26.65
C LYS A 80 13.54 -14.31 -26.93
N TYR A 81 12.74 -14.03 -25.90
CA TYR A 81 11.39 -13.50 -26.06
C TYR A 81 11.39 -12.11 -26.72
N ASP A 82 10.30 -11.76 -27.42
CA ASP A 82 10.11 -10.44 -28.06
C ASP A 82 10.31 -9.30 -27.05
N MET A 83 9.86 -9.53 -25.81
CA MET A 83 10.24 -8.73 -24.65
C MET A 83 11.21 -9.53 -23.76
N PRO A 84 12.53 -9.26 -23.79
CA PRO A 84 13.52 -10.06 -23.09
C PRO A 84 13.45 -9.88 -21.56
N LEU A 85 13.36 -10.99 -20.83
CA LEU A 85 13.33 -11.02 -19.37
C LEU A 85 14.75 -11.05 -18.82
N VAL A 86 15.27 -9.86 -18.54
CA VAL A 86 16.68 -9.64 -18.13
C VAL A 86 16.93 -9.77 -16.63
N GLY A 87 15.87 -9.76 -15.81
CA GLY A 87 15.98 -9.92 -14.37
C GLY A 87 15.73 -11.37 -13.94
N GLU A 88 16.68 -11.96 -13.23
CA GLU A 88 16.52 -13.24 -12.53
C GLU A 88 16.46 -12.98 -11.03
N VAL A 89 15.34 -13.32 -10.41
CA VAL A 89 15.15 -13.22 -8.95
C VAL A 89 15.08 -14.63 -8.39
N LYS A 90 16.10 -15.02 -7.62
CA LYS A 90 16.12 -16.26 -6.86
C LYS A 90 15.90 -15.96 -5.39
N ILE A 91 14.86 -16.57 -4.83
CA ILE A 91 14.54 -16.50 -3.41
C ILE A 91 14.83 -17.89 -2.84
N SER A 92 15.84 -17.98 -1.97
CA SER A 92 16.14 -19.22 -1.23
C SER A 92 15.62 -19.06 0.20
N LEU A 93 14.46 -19.68 0.45
CA LEU A 93 13.85 -19.79 1.77
C LEU A 93 14.41 -21.05 2.44
N LEU A 94 15.47 -20.88 3.23
CA LEU A 94 15.98 -21.94 4.10
C LEU A 94 15.54 -21.59 5.52
N ASP A 95 14.30 -21.96 5.84
CA ASP A 95 13.74 -21.71 7.16
C ASP A 95 14.41 -22.68 8.15
N THR A 96 15.22 -22.15 9.07
CA THR A 96 15.80 -22.94 10.19
C THR A 96 14.86 -23.04 11.39
N HIS A 97 13.63 -22.53 11.26
CA HIS A 97 12.61 -22.56 12.30
C HIS A 97 11.63 -23.68 12.04
N ASN A 98 11.08 -24.26 13.12
CA ASN A 98 10.04 -25.28 12.99
C ASN A 98 8.80 -24.68 12.30
N THR A 99 8.60 -25.04 11.03
CA THR A 99 7.47 -24.59 10.22
C THR A 99 6.12 -25.19 10.66
N THR A 100 6.16 -26.18 11.55
CA THR A 100 4.98 -26.80 12.17
C THR A 100 4.67 -26.25 13.56
N SER A 101 5.41 -25.24 14.03
CA SER A 101 5.09 -24.60 15.31
C SER A 101 3.76 -23.86 15.22
N ALA A 102 3.04 -23.78 16.34
CA ALA A 102 1.76 -23.06 16.43
C ALA A 102 1.89 -21.59 15.96
N GLU A 103 2.99 -20.92 16.31
CA GLU A 103 3.25 -19.53 15.88
C GLU A 103 3.41 -19.41 14.36
N THR A 104 4.08 -20.38 13.72
CA THR A 104 4.22 -20.38 12.25
C THR A 104 2.89 -20.69 11.57
N LEU A 105 2.14 -21.66 12.10
CA LEU A 105 0.85 -22.09 11.57
C LEU A 105 -0.22 -21.00 11.68
N ARG A 106 -0.14 -20.14 12.70
CA ARG A 106 -1.01 -18.96 12.87
C ARG A 106 -0.86 -17.91 11.76
N MET A 107 0.28 -17.88 11.07
CA MET A 107 0.55 -16.90 10.01
C MET A 107 0.00 -17.32 8.64
N LEU A 108 -0.57 -18.51 8.54
CA LEU A 108 -1.12 -19.04 7.29
C LEU A 108 -2.36 -18.25 6.85
N ARG A 109 -2.55 -18.17 5.52
CA ARG A 109 -3.76 -17.59 4.94
C ARG A 109 -4.91 -18.55 5.08
N VAL A 110 -6.10 -18.01 5.34
CA VAL A 110 -7.35 -18.78 5.40
C VAL A 110 -7.60 -19.48 4.07
N ASN A 111 -7.81 -20.80 4.11
CA ASN A 111 -8.18 -21.59 2.95
C ASN A 111 -9.51 -21.09 2.35
N ASP A 112 -9.64 -21.15 1.03
CA ASP A 112 -10.86 -20.78 0.32
C ASP A 112 -12.08 -21.60 0.79
N GLU A 113 -11.93 -22.90 1.05
CA GLU A 113 -13.02 -23.75 1.56
C GLU A 113 -13.52 -23.30 2.94
N VAL A 114 -12.59 -23.05 3.86
CA VAL A 114 -12.88 -22.56 5.21
C VAL A 114 -13.53 -21.18 5.14
N ARG A 115 -13.08 -20.33 4.20
CA ARG A 115 -13.67 -19.02 3.96
C ARG A 115 -15.15 -19.12 3.58
N GLN A 116 -15.49 -20.03 2.68
CA GLN A 116 -16.88 -20.27 2.29
C GLN A 116 -17.72 -20.80 3.46
N GLN A 117 -17.15 -21.66 4.31
CA GLN A 117 -17.83 -22.11 5.52
C GLN A 117 -18.14 -20.95 6.47
N PHE A 118 -17.19 -20.04 6.68
CA PHE A 118 -17.45 -18.84 7.51
C PHE A 118 -18.50 -17.92 6.90
N TYR A 119 -18.50 -17.74 5.57
CA TYR A 119 -19.57 -17.00 4.90
C TYR A 119 -20.94 -17.64 5.12
N GLN A 120 -21.01 -18.98 5.10
CA GLN A 120 -22.25 -19.69 5.42
C GLN A 120 -22.68 -19.45 6.88
N TYR A 121 -21.76 -19.53 7.85
CA TYR A 121 -22.08 -19.22 9.25
C TYR A 121 -22.66 -17.82 9.42
N PHE A 122 -22.08 -16.84 8.72
CA PHE A 122 -22.59 -15.45 8.76
C PHE A 122 -23.94 -15.32 8.06
N SER A 123 -24.15 -16.02 6.94
CA SER A 123 -25.46 -16.03 6.27
C SER A 123 -26.56 -16.67 7.13
N ASP A 124 -26.18 -17.62 7.98
CA ASP A 124 -27.06 -18.27 8.95
C ASP A 124 -27.32 -17.39 10.19
N GLY A 125 -26.77 -16.17 10.23
CA GLY A 125 -27.00 -15.17 11.26
C GLY A 125 -26.03 -15.23 12.45
N MET A 126 -24.97 -16.04 12.38
CA MET A 126 -23.98 -16.09 13.46
C MET A 126 -23.13 -14.82 13.48
N SER A 127 -22.92 -14.26 14.67
CA SER A 127 -21.89 -13.23 14.88
C SER A 127 -20.48 -13.83 14.72
N PRO A 128 -19.44 -13.00 14.51
CA PRO A 128 -18.06 -13.47 14.43
C PRO A 128 -17.65 -14.36 15.62
N ILE A 129 -18.08 -14.00 16.83
CA ILE A 129 -17.73 -14.72 18.06
C ILE A 129 -18.41 -16.08 18.11
N GLU A 130 -19.67 -16.17 17.71
CA GLU A 130 -20.41 -17.43 17.63
C GLU A 130 -19.82 -18.34 16.56
N ALA A 131 -19.52 -17.78 15.38
CA ALA A 131 -18.89 -18.51 14.29
C ALA A 131 -17.50 -19.07 14.70
N ILE A 132 -16.68 -18.27 15.40
CA ILE A 132 -15.39 -18.73 15.96
C ILE A 132 -15.61 -19.93 16.88
N ARG A 133 -16.44 -19.78 17.91
CA ARG A 133 -16.69 -20.84 18.90
C ARG A 133 -17.26 -22.09 18.26
N PHE A 134 -18.22 -21.93 17.35
CA PHE A 134 -18.83 -23.04 16.62
C PHE A 134 -17.79 -23.78 15.77
N HIS A 135 -16.90 -23.05 15.10
CA HIS A 135 -15.86 -23.64 14.27
C HIS A 135 -14.77 -24.33 15.09
N GLU A 136 -14.29 -23.70 16.17
CA GLU A 136 -13.31 -24.27 17.10
C GLU A 136 -13.81 -25.56 17.76
N ASN A 137 -15.10 -25.62 18.11
CA ASN A 137 -15.72 -26.80 18.70
C ASN A 137 -15.60 -28.06 17.81
N LYS A 138 -15.59 -27.91 16.47
CA LYS A 138 -15.41 -29.04 15.55
C LYS A 138 -14.05 -29.71 15.76
N PHE A 139 -12.98 -28.91 15.89
CA PHE A 139 -11.64 -29.41 16.13
C PHE A 139 -11.46 -29.99 17.53
N LEU A 140 -12.14 -29.43 18.54
CA LEU A 140 -12.13 -29.96 19.90
C LEU A 140 -12.79 -31.34 19.98
N LEU A 141 -13.90 -31.54 19.27
CA LEU A 141 -14.58 -32.85 19.20
C LEU A 141 -13.76 -33.91 18.47
N GLU A 142 -13.03 -33.51 17.42
CA GLU A 142 -12.15 -34.39 16.66
C GLU A 142 -10.76 -34.59 17.29
N VAL A 143 -10.47 -33.93 18.43
CA VAL A 143 -9.17 -33.95 19.12
C VAL A 143 -8.02 -33.50 18.19
N ASN A 144 -8.31 -32.58 17.27
CA ASN A 144 -7.37 -32.09 16.27
C ASN A 144 -6.68 -30.79 16.73
N PHE A 145 -5.72 -30.93 17.64
CA PHE A 145 -4.98 -29.80 18.22
C PHE A 145 -4.13 -29.02 17.19
N MET A 146 -3.65 -29.70 16.14
CA MET A 146 -2.89 -29.04 15.07
C MET A 146 -3.78 -28.16 14.20
N GLY A 147 -5.03 -28.58 13.96
CA GLY A 147 -6.04 -27.79 13.27
C GLY A 147 -6.37 -26.49 14.00
N LEU A 148 -6.46 -26.53 15.34
CA LEU A 148 -6.75 -25.34 16.17
C LEU A 148 -5.70 -24.22 16.01
N ALA A 149 -4.43 -24.57 15.90
CA ALA A 149 -3.35 -23.59 15.75
C ALA A 149 -3.10 -23.15 14.29
N ASN A 150 -3.71 -23.83 13.31
CA ASN A 150 -3.48 -23.60 11.89
C ASN A 150 -4.45 -22.58 11.33
N ALA A 151 -4.00 -21.34 11.08
CA ALA A 151 -4.84 -20.27 10.58
C ALA A 151 -5.44 -20.50 9.17
N SER A 152 -4.90 -21.48 8.41
CA SER A 152 -5.52 -21.92 7.16
C SER A 152 -6.81 -22.71 7.39
N LEU A 153 -6.86 -23.48 8.48
CA LEU A 153 -7.95 -24.38 8.85
C LEU A 153 -8.86 -23.79 9.93
N ASN A 154 -8.30 -23.18 10.98
CA ASN A 154 -8.96 -22.45 12.05
C ASN A 154 -8.47 -20.99 12.04
N PRO A 155 -9.12 -20.09 11.29
CA PRO A 155 -8.68 -18.72 11.13
C PRO A 155 -8.61 -17.98 12.45
N THR A 156 -7.66 -17.06 12.57
CA THR A 156 -7.56 -16.19 13.75
C THR A 156 -8.78 -15.27 13.86
N HIS A 157 -9.07 -14.80 15.09
CA HIS A 157 -10.13 -13.81 15.33
C HIS A 157 -10.11 -12.66 14.32
N ASN A 158 -8.94 -12.02 14.11
CA ASN A 158 -8.80 -10.90 13.18
C ASN A 158 -9.16 -11.25 11.74
N GLN A 159 -8.80 -12.46 11.28
CA GLN A 159 -9.15 -12.93 9.95
C GLN A 159 -10.66 -13.16 9.84
N ILE A 160 -11.31 -13.69 10.87
CA ILE A 160 -12.75 -13.95 10.88
C ILE A 160 -13.54 -12.64 10.89
N TYR A 161 -13.11 -11.66 11.70
CA TYR A 161 -13.69 -10.31 11.65
C TYR A 161 -13.50 -9.67 10.27
N TYR A 162 -12.36 -9.90 9.61
CA TYR A 162 -12.16 -9.45 8.23
C TYR A 162 -13.05 -10.18 7.21
N LEU A 163 -13.38 -11.45 7.43
CA LEU A 163 -14.32 -12.18 6.57
C LEU A 163 -15.77 -11.75 6.80
N HIS A 164 -16.12 -11.43 8.03
CA HIS A 164 -17.45 -10.94 8.39
C HIS A 164 -17.67 -9.51 7.89
N GLU A 165 -16.67 -8.64 8.05
CA GLU A 165 -16.68 -7.31 7.47
C GLU A 165 -16.47 -7.43 5.96
N CYS A 166 -17.55 -7.33 5.17
CA CYS A 166 -17.41 -7.36 3.72
C CYS A 166 -16.85 -6.02 3.20
N THR A 167 -15.93 -6.10 2.24
CA THR A 167 -15.58 -4.94 1.40
C THR A 167 -16.86 -4.41 0.77
N THR A 168 -17.22 -3.18 1.11
CA THR A 168 -18.42 -2.54 0.59
C THR A 168 -18.09 -1.91 -0.75
N VAL A 169 -18.81 -2.36 -1.79
CA VAL A 169 -18.78 -1.77 -3.13
C VAL A 169 -20.15 -1.19 -3.40
N LYS A 170 -20.21 0.11 -3.71
CA LYS A 170 -21.47 0.80 -4.04
C LYS A 170 -21.31 1.51 -5.38
N PHE A 171 -22.38 1.47 -6.16
CA PHE A 171 -22.41 1.99 -7.51
C PHE A 171 -23.42 3.13 -7.60
N HIS A 172 -23.08 4.14 -8.39
CA HIS A 172 -24.02 5.08 -8.96
C HIS A 172 -23.96 4.88 -10.47
N ASP A 173 -24.96 4.21 -11.03
CA ASP A 173 -24.97 3.78 -12.43
C ASP A 173 -25.75 4.78 -13.30
N ASP A 174 -25.06 5.83 -13.74
CA ASP A 174 -25.56 6.82 -14.71
C ASP A 174 -24.42 7.25 -15.65
N HIS A 175 -24.67 8.15 -16.61
CA HIS A 175 -23.61 8.75 -17.44
C HIS A 175 -22.47 9.39 -16.64
N LEU A 176 -22.71 9.73 -15.37
CA LEU A 176 -21.74 10.27 -14.42
C LEU A 176 -21.46 9.26 -13.30
N TRP A 177 -21.03 8.06 -13.70
CA TRP A 177 -20.89 6.95 -12.77
C TRP A 177 -19.80 7.18 -11.71
N ALA A 178 -20.05 6.60 -10.54
CA ALA A 178 -19.13 6.55 -9.42
C ALA A 178 -19.20 5.18 -8.71
N VAL A 179 -18.06 4.71 -8.24
CA VAL A 179 -17.92 3.50 -7.43
C VAL A 179 -17.26 3.88 -6.11
N LEU A 180 -17.88 3.52 -5.00
CA LEU A 180 -17.29 3.60 -3.67
C LEU A 180 -16.77 2.23 -3.24
N LEU A 181 -15.52 2.20 -2.77
CA LEU A 181 -14.86 1.04 -2.20
C LEU A 181 -14.43 1.35 -0.76
N VAL A 182 -14.99 0.61 0.19
CA VAL A 182 -14.58 0.66 1.61
C VAL A 182 -14.23 -0.74 2.07
N THR A 183 -12.94 -0.96 2.35
CA THR A 183 -12.45 -2.22 2.90
C THR A 183 -12.61 -2.27 4.42
N PRO A 184 -12.58 -3.46 5.04
CA PRO A 184 -12.66 -3.59 6.49
C PRO A 184 -11.61 -2.76 7.27
N PRO A 185 -10.32 -2.74 6.87
CA PRO A 185 -9.33 -1.88 7.51
C PRO A 185 -9.68 -0.38 7.43
N MET A 186 -10.30 0.07 6.32
CA MET A 186 -10.75 1.45 6.18
C MET A 186 -11.91 1.75 7.12
N LYS A 187 -12.90 0.85 7.19
CA LYS A 187 -14.06 0.99 8.08
C LYS A 187 -13.65 1.03 9.56
N ARG A 188 -12.63 0.27 9.95
CA ARG A 188 -12.08 0.33 11.32
C ARG A 188 -11.44 1.67 11.68
N ASN A 189 -11.07 2.50 10.70
CA ASN A 189 -10.53 3.83 10.94
C ASN A 189 -11.62 4.89 11.14
N HIS A 190 -12.84 4.63 10.68
CA HIS A 190 -13.99 5.56 10.76
C HIS A 190 -14.32 6.06 12.17
N PRO A 191 -14.23 5.28 13.26
CA PRO A 191 -14.53 5.79 14.60
C PRO A 191 -13.35 6.50 15.29
N LEU A 192 -12.18 6.60 14.65
CA LEU A 192 -10.98 7.17 15.29
C LEU A 192 -11.07 8.69 15.39
N SER A 193 -10.55 9.29 16.47
CA SER A 193 -10.49 10.77 16.59
C SER A 193 -9.74 11.43 15.44
N ALA A 194 -8.69 10.79 14.90
CA ALA A 194 -7.97 11.34 13.76
C ALA A 194 -8.82 11.44 12.48
N SER A 195 -9.88 10.63 12.36
CA SER A 195 -10.75 10.62 11.18
C SER A 195 -11.71 11.81 11.11
N LYS A 196 -11.83 12.62 12.17
CA LYS A 196 -12.57 13.89 12.12
C LYS A 196 -11.67 15.12 11.92
N GLU A 197 -10.38 15.03 12.18
CA GLU A 197 -9.48 16.19 12.19
C GLU A 197 -9.13 16.64 10.77
N ILE A 198 -8.03 16.12 10.21
CA ILE A 198 -7.53 16.50 8.88
C ILE A 198 -7.69 15.33 7.92
N ILE A 199 -8.50 15.53 6.89
CA ILE A 199 -8.73 14.57 5.82
C ILE A 199 -7.99 15.01 4.57
N LEU A 200 -7.01 14.21 4.17
CA LEU A 200 -6.28 14.34 2.91
C LEU A 200 -7.11 13.69 1.80
N ILE A 201 -7.29 14.43 0.72
CA ILE A 201 -8.01 13.98 -0.48
C ILE A 201 -7.02 14.03 -1.63
N ASP A 202 -6.67 12.86 -2.13
CA ASP A 202 -5.72 12.72 -3.23
C ASP A 202 -6.41 12.07 -4.42
N SER A 203 -6.36 12.74 -5.56
CA SER A 203 -7.06 12.37 -6.78
C SER A 203 -6.05 12.13 -7.89
N THR A 204 -6.02 10.90 -8.40
CA THR A 204 -5.17 10.52 -9.52
C THR A 204 -6.01 10.22 -10.77
N ALA A 205 -5.56 10.75 -11.91
CA ALA A 205 -6.16 10.50 -13.23
C ALA A 205 -5.22 9.68 -14.12
N SER A 206 -5.78 9.20 -15.23
CA SER A 206 -5.05 8.43 -16.25
C SER A 206 -4.59 7.05 -15.78
N CYS A 207 -5.37 6.40 -14.91
CA CYS A 207 -5.10 5.02 -14.50
C CYS A 207 -5.43 4.00 -15.60
N GLU A 208 -6.16 4.40 -16.65
CA GLU A 208 -6.54 3.57 -17.78
C GLU A 208 -6.91 4.40 -19.03
N THR A 209 -7.24 3.71 -20.13
CA THR A 209 -7.60 4.32 -21.42
C THR A 209 -8.93 5.08 -21.39
N SER A 210 -9.80 4.81 -20.41
CA SER A 210 -11.16 5.35 -20.26
C SER A 210 -11.26 6.71 -19.56
N SER A 211 -10.15 7.39 -19.27
CA SER A 211 -10.09 8.66 -18.51
C SER A 211 -10.63 8.61 -17.07
N SER A 212 -10.92 7.41 -16.55
CA SER A 212 -11.36 7.20 -15.18
C SER A 212 -10.35 7.75 -14.17
N THR A 213 -10.87 8.20 -13.04
CA THR A 213 -10.09 8.78 -11.94
C THR A 213 -10.36 8.06 -10.64
N ILE A 214 -9.33 8.02 -9.80
CA ILE A 214 -9.39 7.41 -8.47
C ILE A 214 -9.12 8.52 -7.46
N THR A 215 -10.00 8.67 -6.49
CA THR A 215 -9.76 9.50 -5.30
C THR A 215 -9.64 8.63 -4.09
N ILE A 216 -8.61 8.90 -3.30
CA ILE A 216 -8.35 8.25 -2.03
C ILE A 216 -8.56 9.28 -0.94
N MET A 217 -9.36 8.92 0.06
CA MET A 217 -9.58 9.73 1.25
C MET A 217 -8.78 9.12 2.39
N LEU A 218 -7.91 9.92 3.00
CA LEU A 218 -7.02 9.50 4.08
C LEU A 218 -7.15 10.44 5.28
N SER A 219 -7.19 9.89 6.48
CA SER A 219 -7.05 10.64 7.73
C SER A 219 -5.58 10.83 8.06
N ALA A 220 -5.17 12.06 8.37
CA ALA A 220 -3.83 12.35 8.86
C ALA A 220 -3.69 11.91 10.32
N THR A 221 -2.57 11.27 10.66
CA THR A 221 -2.25 10.80 12.02
C THR A 221 -0.80 11.09 12.36
N LYS A 222 -0.44 10.97 13.64
CA LYS A 222 0.94 11.14 14.13
C LYS A 222 1.96 10.18 13.51
N VAL A 223 1.50 9.06 12.93
CA VAL A 223 2.36 8.01 12.36
C VAL A 223 2.24 7.89 10.84
N GLY A 224 1.53 8.80 10.19
CA GLY A 224 1.28 8.77 8.75
C GLY A 224 -0.19 8.98 8.43
N ALA A 225 -0.67 8.39 7.33
CA ALA A 225 -2.05 8.55 6.87
C ALA A 225 -2.80 7.20 6.91
N LEU A 226 -4.04 7.21 7.38
CA LEU A 226 -4.91 6.04 7.45
C LEU A 226 -6.02 6.14 6.40
N PRO A 227 -6.27 5.11 5.59
CA PRO A 227 -7.29 5.20 4.55
C PRO A 227 -8.70 5.10 5.12
N LEU A 228 -9.61 5.91 4.59
CA LEU A 228 -11.03 5.93 4.97
C LEU A 228 -11.94 5.41 3.85
N ALA A 229 -11.62 5.73 2.59
CA ALA A 229 -12.37 5.28 1.43
C ALA A 229 -11.55 5.43 0.14
N VAL A 230 -11.89 4.62 -0.86
CA VAL A 230 -11.44 4.79 -2.24
C VAL A 230 -12.68 4.98 -3.11
N MET A 231 -12.62 5.96 -4.00
CA MET A 231 -13.71 6.28 -4.93
C MET A 231 -13.16 6.28 -6.35
N ILE A 232 -13.85 5.58 -7.25
CA ILE A 232 -13.49 5.49 -8.67
C ILE A 232 -14.60 6.16 -9.47
N ARG A 233 -14.26 6.99 -10.45
CA ARG A 233 -15.23 7.79 -11.21
C ARG A 233 -14.86 7.91 -12.67
N ALA A 234 -15.85 8.20 -13.51
CA ALA A 234 -15.65 8.37 -14.95
C ALA A 234 -14.72 9.53 -15.36
N SER A 235 -14.77 10.68 -14.67
CA SER A 235 -13.99 11.87 -15.04
C SER A 235 -13.71 12.82 -13.85
N GLN A 236 -12.93 13.88 -14.08
CA GLN A 236 -12.57 14.92 -13.09
C GLN A 236 -13.58 16.09 -13.01
N CYS A 237 -14.83 15.94 -13.45
CA CYS A 237 -15.82 17.00 -13.30
C CYS A 237 -16.39 17.07 -11.87
N MET A 238 -16.90 18.25 -11.49
CA MET A 238 -17.45 18.47 -10.15
C MET A 238 -18.61 17.52 -9.81
N GLN A 239 -19.51 17.27 -10.77
CA GLN A 239 -20.66 16.39 -10.54
C GLN A 239 -20.24 14.95 -10.24
N ASN A 240 -19.19 14.44 -10.91
CA ASN A 240 -18.66 13.11 -10.60
C ASN A 240 -18.12 13.05 -9.16
N TYR A 241 -17.40 14.09 -8.71
CA TYR A 241 -16.95 14.17 -7.32
C TYR A 241 -18.12 14.18 -6.32
N ILE A 242 -19.16 14.98 -6.60
CA ILE A 242 -20.40 15.03 -5.81
C ILE A 242 -20.99 13.63 -5.67
N ASN A 243 -21.24 12.94 -6.80
CA ASN A 243 -21.84 11.61 -6.78
C ASN A 243 -21.02 10.61 -5.93
N ALA A 244 -19.68 10.66 -6.02
CA ALA A 244 -18.82 9.78 -5.24
C ALA A 244 -18.80 10.13 -3.74
N PHE A 245 -18.76 11.40 -3.40
CA PHE A 245 -18.80 11.87 -2.01
C PHE A 245 -20.17 11.60 -1.38
N GLU A 246 -21.26 11.74 -2.13
CA GLU A 246 -22.61 11.36 -1.71
C GLU A 246 -22.70 9.86 -1.42
N LEU A 247 -22.15 9.00 -2.30
CA LEU A 247 -22.09 7.56 -2.03
C LEU A 247 -21.41 7.28 -0.69
N LEU A 248 -20.30 7.95 -0.38
CA LEU A 248 -19.63 7.80 0.91
C LEU A 248 -20.52 8.27 2.07
N LYS A 249 -21.06 9.49 1.98
CA LYS A 249 -21.90 10.10 3.01
C LYS A 249 -23.16 9.27 3.32
N MET A 250 -23.81 8.74 2.29
CA MET A 250 -25.02 7.92 2.46
C MET A 250 -24.75 6.55 3.09
N ASN A 251 -23.64 5.89 2.70
CA ASN A 251 -23.35 4.53 3.15
C ASN A 251 -22.55 4.50 4.46
N PHE A 252 -21.79 5.56 4.76
CA PHE A 252 -20.95 5.69 5.95
C PHE A 252 -21.06 7.11 6.53
N PRO A 253 -22.24 7.53 7.02
CA PRO A 253 -22.46 8.90 7.52
C PRO A 253 -21.62 9.25 8.75
N GLN A 254 -21.02 8.25 9.39
CA GLN A 254 -20.24 8.38 10.62
C GLN A 254 -18.75 8.11 10.36
N CYS A 255 -18.29 8.27 9.11
CA CYS A 255 -16.91 7.95 8.71
C CYS A 255 -15.85 8.91 9.29
N PHE A 256 -16.28 10.03 9.86
CA PHE A 256 -15.43 11.06 10.46
C PHE A 256 -15.55 11.07 11.99
N GLY A 257 -15.16 9.98 12.65
CA GLY A 257 -15.19 9.88 14.11
C GLY A 257 -16.58 10.05 14.72
N GLY A 258 -17.63 9.71 13.97
CA GLY A 258 -19.03 9.94 14.33
C GLY A 258 -19.59 11.33 14.02
N GLN A 259 -18.83 12.20 13.37
CA GLN A 259 -19.31 13.50 12.87
C GLN A 259 -19.82 13.39 11.43
N ASP A 260 -20.67 14.35 11.04
CA ASP A 260 -21.25 14.43 9.69
C ASP A 260 -20.25 14.98 8.64
N HIS A 261 -19.21 15.67 9.10
CA HIS A 261 -18.14 16.26 8.30
C HIS A 261 -16.81 16.23 9.07
N PRO A 262 -15.65 16.30 8.39
CA PRO A 262 -14.37 16.53 9.06
C PRO A 262 -14.15 18.02 9.35
N ASP A 263 -13.24 18.34 10.26
CA ASP A 263 -12.85 19.72 10.59
C ASP A 263 -12.14 20.38 9.39
N ILE A 264 -11.22 19.65 8.75
CA ILE A 264 -10.42 20.15 7.62
C ILE A 264 -10.37 19.10 6.49
N CYS A 265 -10.70 19.54 5.27
CA CYS A 265 -10.41 18.82 4.03
C CYS A 265 -9.21 19.46 3.33
N MET A 266 -8.16 18.68 3.12
CA MET A 266 -6.97 19.09 2.39
C MET A 266 -6.94 18.43 1.01
N SER A 267 -7.04 19.24 -0.05
CA SER A 267 -7.15 18.76 -1.43
C SER A 267 -6.15 19.43 -2.37
N ASP A 268 -6.06 18.97 -3.62
CA ASP A 268 -5.30 19.66 -4.66
C ASP A 268 -6.00 20.97 -5.09
N ASP A 269 -5.32 21.78 -5.89
CA ASP A 269 -5.88 22.99 -6.50
C ASP A 269 -6.80 22.66 -7.70
N SER A 270 -7.84 21.88 -7.43
CA SER A 270 -8.87 21.51 -8.38
C SER A 270 -10.18 22.21 -8.03
N SER A 271 -10.66 23.09 -8.92
CA SER A 271 -11.94 23.78 -8.73
C SER A 271 -13.11 22.81 -8.64
N ALA A 272 -13.07 21.71 -9.40
CA ALA A 272 -14.09 20.67 -9.39
C ALA A 272 -14.13 19.92 -8.05
N GLU A 273 -12.96 19.56 -7.51
CA GLU A 273 -12.84 18.84 -6.24
C GLU A 273 -13.27 19.74 -5.07
N LYS A 274 -12.74 20.98 -5.02
CA LYS A 274 -13.09 21.99 -4.01
C LYS A 274 -14.59 22.34 -4.02
N GLY A 275 -15.15 22.51 -5.22
CA GLY A 275 -16.57 22.77 -5.39
C GLY A 275 -17.44 21.62 -4.87
N ALA A 276 -17.05 20.38 -5.16
CA ALA A 276 -17.78 19.21 -4.66
C ALA A 276 -17.69 19.06 -3.14
N LEU A 277 -16.52 19.34 -2.53
CA LEU A 277 -16.37 19.34 -1.08
C LEU A 277 -17.25 20.40 -0.42
N ALA A 278 -17.30 21.61 -0.98
CA ALA A 278 -18.18 22.67 -0.49
C ALA A 278 -19.66 22.29 -0.60
N ALA A 279 -20.04 21.53 -1.63
CA ALA A 279 -21.41 21.07 -1.81
C ALA A 279 -21.81 19.98 -0.80
N ILE A 280 -20.94 19.02 -0.53
CA ILE A 280 -21.28 17.85 0.30
C ILE A 280 -21.01 18.08 1.80
N TRP A 281 -19.94 18.79 2.13
CA TRP A 281 -19.51 19.11 3.49
C TRP A 281 -19.18 20.60 3.61
N PRO A 282 -20.20 21.49 3.56
CA PRO A 282 -20.00 22.94 3.59
C PRO A 282 -19.35 23.45 4.89
N GLU A 283 -19.49 22.71 5.98
CA GLU A 283 -18.95 23.05 7.30
C GLU A 283 -17.47 22.66 7.45
N ALA A 284 -16.95 21.78 6.58
CA ALA A 284 -15.55 21.41 6.58
C ALA A 284 -14.67 22.54 6.02
N LYS A 285 -13.65 22.97 6.76
CA LYS A 285 -12.70 23.97 6.28
C LYS A 285 -11.87 23.37 5.15
N GLN A 286 -11.74 24.07 4.03
CA GLN A 286 -10.90 23.62 2.93
C GLN A 286 -9.51 24.24 3.00
N SER A 287 -8.49 23.40 2.82
CA SER A 287 -7.08 23.77 2.78
C SER A 287 -6.42 23.21 1.53
N LEU A 288 -5.41 23.90 1.01
CA LEU A 288 -4.58 23.39 -0.08
C LEU A 288 -3.59 22.35 0.44
N CYS A 289 -3.37 21.30 -0.35
CA CYS A 289 -2.36 20.30 -0.08
C CYS A 289 -0.96 20.92 -0.09
N HIS A 290 -0.26 20.81 1.05
CA HIS A 290 1.10 21.33 1.20
C HIS A 290 2.05 20.80 0.12
N PHE A 291 1.92 19.54 -0.27
CA PHE A 291 2.76 18.94 -1.31
C PHE A 291 2.58 19.63 -2.67
N HIS A 292 1.34 19.93 -3.05
CA HIS A 292 1.05 20.60 -4.33
C HIS A 292 1.46 22.06 -4.30
N VAL A 293 1.33 22.75 -3.17
CA VAL A 293 1.86 24.11 -2.97
C VAL A 293 3.39 24.12 -3.09
N ALA A 294 4.09 23.23 -2.39
CA ALA A 294 5.54 23.11 -2.48
C ALA A 294 6.02 22.74 -3.90
N GLN A 295 5.27 21.89 -4.61
CA GLN A 295 5.54 21.61 -6.02
C GLN A 295 5.34 22.84 -6.91
N ALA A 296 4.30 23.64 -6.68
CA ALA A 296 4.02 24.85 -7.45
C ALA A 296 5.11 25.91 -7.24
N GLU A 297 5.50 26.14 -5.98
CA GLU A 297 6.62 27.01 -5.60
C GLU A 297 7.92 26.55 -6.26
N TRP A 298 8.21 25.24 -6.21
CA TRP A 298 9.38 24.68 -6.87
C TRP A 298 9.33 24.88 -8.39
N ARG A 299 8.21 24.57 -9.05
CA ARG A 299 8.06 24.80 -10.50
C ARG A 299 8.26 26.27 -10.84
N TRP A 300 7.72 27.18 -10.04
CA TRP A 300 7.88 28.62 -10.22
C TRP A 300 9.34 29.06 -10.07
N LEU A 301 10.04 28.61 -9.03
CA LEU A 301 11.46 28.95 -8.83
C LEU A 301 12.35 28.48 -9.98
N PHE A 302 12.05 27.30 -10.54
CA PHE A 302 12.88 26.69 -11.58
C PHE A 302 12.44 27.02 -13.02
N SER A 303 11.25 27.60 -13.22
CA SER A 303 10.87 28.15 -14.54
C SER A 303 11.61 29.45 -14.88
N HIS A 304 12.09 30.18 -13.86
CA HIS A 304 12.85 31.42 -14.03
C HIS A 304 14.33 31.13 -14.29
N LYS A 305 14.69 31.02 -15.58
CA LYS A 305 16.06 30.71 -16.04
C LYS A 305 17.11 31.75 -15.62
N MET A 306 16.71 32.98 -15.31
CA MET A 306 17.62 34.09 -14.98
C MET A 306 17.81 34.32 -13.48
N MET A 307 17.09 33.61 -12.62
CA MET A 307 17.23 33.77 -11.16
C MET A 307 18.47 33.03 -10.67
N GLU A 308 19.30 33.73 -9.90
CA GLU A 308 20.53 33.17 -9.35
C GLU A 308 20.22 32.12 -8.27
N GLN A 309 21.17 31.21 -8.02
CA GLN A 309 20.97 30.10 -7.08
C GLN A 309 20.78 30.60 -5.63
N GLU A 310 21.39 31.72 -5.27
CA GLU A 310 21.28 32.33 -3.95
C GLU A 310 19.91 32.99 -3.71
N GLU A 311 19.34 33.62 -4.75
CA GLU A 311 17.97 34.14 -4.72
C GLU A 311 16.95 33.01 -4.57
N LYS A 312 17.12 31.91 -5.32
CA LYS A 312 16.27 30.70 -5.19
C LYS A 312 16.28 30.13 -3.77
N SER A 313 17.46 30.09 -3.14
CA SER A 313 17.61 29.64 -1.75
C SER A 313 16.88 30.57 -0.77
N THR A 314 16.93 31.88 -1.02
CA THR A 314 16.24 32.89 -0.20
C THR A 314 14.72 32.75 -0.31
N PHE A 315 14.19 32.63 -1.53
CA PHE A 315 12.77 32.41 -1.74
C PHE A 315 12.27 31.08 -1.16
N MET A 316 13.04 29.99 -1.29
CA MET A 316 12.68 28.72 -0.63
C MET A 316 12.56 28.85 0.88
N LYS A 317 13.45 29.61 1.53
CA LYS A 317 13.36 29.85 2.98
C LYS A 317 12.13 30.70 3.34
N LEU A 318 11.76 31.67 2.50
CA LEU A 318 10.56 32.47 2.70
C LEU A 318 9.29 31.62 2.55
N PHE A 319 9.21 30.78 1.51
CA PHE A 319 8.10 29.85 1.32
C PHE A 319 7.97 28.87 2.49
N GLN A 320 9.09 28.28 2.94
CA GLN A 320 9.11 27.40 4.11
C GLN A 320 8.64 28.12 5.37
N ALA A 321 9.01 29.37 5.59
CA ALA A 321 8.55 30.13 6.74
C ALA A 321 7.03 30.30 6.71
N ILE A 322 6.46 30.71 5.57
CA ILE A 322 5.01 30.89 5.42
C ILE A 322 4.27 29.56 5.64
N GLN A 323 4.75 28.47 5.03
CA GLN A 323 4.13 27.15 5.14
C GLN A 323 4.19 26.56 6.56
N VAL A 324 5.13 26.96 7.41
CA VAL A 324 5.19 26.50 8.81
C VAL A 324 4.25 27.31 9.71
N PHE A 325 4.02 28.59 9.41
CA PHE A 325 3.15 29.46 10.21
C PHE A 325 1.66 29.09 10.12
N ASP A 326 1.21 28.53 9.00
CA ASP A 326 -0.20 28.12 8.80
C ASP A 326 -0.56 26.79 9.49
N TYR A 327 0.39 26.12 10.16
CA TYR A 327 0.22 24.77 10.75
C TYR A 327 0.41 24.68 12.28
N ILE A 328 0.56 25.82 12.99
CA ILE A 328 0.71 25.87 14.47
C ILE A 328 -0.57 26.38 15.17
N PHE A 329 -1.75 26.24 14.56
CA PHE A 329 -3.02 26.57 15.23
C PHE A 329 -4.02 25.44 15.20
#